data_AF-A0A0B7MIA7-F1
#
_entry.id   AF-A0A0B7MIA7-F1
#
_cell.length_a   1.000
_cell.length_b   1.000
_cell.length_c   1.000
_cell.angle_alpha   90.00
_cell.angle_beta   90.00
_cell.angle_gamma   90.00
#
_symmetry.space_group_name_H-M   'P 1'
#
loop_
_entity.id
_entity.type
_entity.pdbx_description
1 polymer ?
#
loop_
_entity_poly.entity_id
_entity_poly.type
_entity_poly.pdbx_seq_one_letter_code
_entity_poly.pdbx_strand_id
1 'polypeptide(L)'
;MNDISKKSKNKNHNEAMEIAHLRFAVIAPVIQGVFTEPTKTAYYKKVAEKPLKMPDGRSVFLNYNTFEKWEASYKRKGMDGLIPKARCDIGMSRVLPNEAIDEIYRLIQQFPRINATLIYTKQKNTWLNGFDLSQVNSLEDLNRLLADYVRMRNNSVNRNTGETPMERYSRHIDRIRFPQSRAWLDECFMSRIIRKVNNDATVSIDSVMYDVPMQFIRSKVEIRYLPDDMKNAYILHQGKRYPIRRTNKLENSRTKREKLPSIDYSLNGGFKDV
;
A
#
# COMPACT_ATOMS: atom_id res chain seq x y z
N MET A 1 27.97 -25.20 22.22
CA MET A 1 26.83 -25.00 21.30
C MET A 1 25.57 -25.83 21.64
N ASN A 2 25.63 -26.87 22.47
CA ASN A 2 24.47 -27.73 22.77
C ASN A 2 23.52 -27.23 23.88
N ASP A 3 23.94 -26.30 24.76
CA ASP A 3 23.08 -25.83 25.87
C ASP A 3 22.06 -24.77 25.50
N ILE A 4 22.39 -23.87 24.57
CA ILE A 4 21.49 -22.78 24.14
C ILE A 4 20.29 -23.35 23.33
N SER A 5 20.54 -24.39 22.52
CA SER A 5 19.51 -25.10 21.75
C SER A 5 18.55 -25.89 22.64
N LYS A 6 19.06 -26.53 23.71
CA LYS A 6 18.23 -27.22 24.71
C LYS A 6 17.38 -26.24 25.52
N LYS A 7 17.93 -25.09 25.94
CA LYS A 7 17.22 -24.06 26.70
C LYS A 7 16.08 -23.41 25.90
N SER A 8 16.30 -23.18 24.59
CA SER A 8 15.28 -22.64 23.68
C SER A 8 14.14 -23.64 23.39
N LYS A 9 14.46 -24.92 23.16
CA LYS A 9 13.44 -25.97 22.95
C LYS A 9 12.56 -26.19 24.18
N ASN A 10 13.15 -26.19 25.39
CA ASN A 10 12.38 -26.33 26.64
C ASN A 10 11.46 -25.12 26.90
N LYS A 11 11.91 -23.90 26.56
CA LYS A 11 11.08 -22.69 26.67
C LYS A 11 9.85 -22.74 25.76
N ASN A 12 10.03 -23.12 24.50
CA ASN A 12 8.92 -23.24 23.54
C ASN A 12 7.92 -24.34 23.91
N HIS A 13 8.38 -25.45 24.50
CA HIS A 13 7.50 -26.51 24.99
C HIS A 13 6.66 -26.05 26.19
N ASN A 14 7.26 -25.30 27.12
CA ASN A 14 6.57 -24.78 28.30
C ASN A 14 5.50 -23.74 27.90
N GLU A 15 5.84 -22.80 26.99
CA GLU A 15 4.89 -21.82 26.46
C GLU A 15 3.71 -22.50 25.73
N ALA A 16 3.97 -23.58 24.98
CA ALA A 16 2.92 -24.34 24.30
C ALA A 16 1.96 -25.01 25.29
N MET A 17 2.46 -25.48 26.43
CA MET A 17 1.65 -26.08 27.50
C MET A 17 0.83 -25.03 28.26
N GLU A 18 1.42 -23.86 28.55
CA GLU A 18 0.72 -22.72 29.15
C GLU A 18 -0.44 -22.24 28.26
N ILE A 19 -0.23 -22.21 26.94
CA ILE A 19 -1.30 -21.90 25.99
C ILE A 19 -2.38 -23.00 26.01
N ALA A 20 -2.01 -24.28 26.11
CA ALA A 20 -2.99 -25.36 26.20
C ALA A 20 -3.86 -25.25 27.48
N HIS A 21 -3.25 -24.96 28.63
CA HIS A 21 -3.97 -24.72 29.89
C HIS A 21 -4.89 -23.50 29.80
N LEU A 22 -4.43 -22.42 29.19
CA LEU A 22 -5.25 -21.23 28.97
C LEU A 22 -6.46 -21.53 28.06
N ARG A 23 -6.24 -22.27 26.96
CA ARG A 23 -7.32 -22.72 26.07
C ARG A 23 -8.33 -23.58 26.83
N PHE A 24 -7.84 -24.47 27.69
CA PHE A 24 -8.67 -25.32 28.52
C PHE A 24 -9.49 -24.52 29.53
N ALA A 25 -8.88 -23.54 30.20
CA ALA A 25 -9.57 -22.68 31.17
C ALA A 25 -10.77 -21.94 30.55
N VAL A 26 -10.66 -21.52 29.29
CA VAL A 26 -11.76 -20.86 28.56
C VAL A 26 -12.91 -21.82 28.23
N ILE A 27 -12.62 -23.08 27.91
CA ILE A 27 -13.67 -24.05 27.53
C ILE A 27 -14.18 -24.88 28.71
N ALA A 28 -13.46 -24.92 29.84
CA ALA A 28 -13.77 -25.75 30.99
C ALA A 28 -15.20 -25.55 31.52
N PRO A 29 -15.75 -24.31 31.62
CA PRO A 29 -17.14 -24.12 32.05
C PRO A 29 -18.17 -24.79 31.14
N VAL A 30 -17.90 -24.86 29.83
CA VAL A 30 -18.77 -25.54 28.86
C VAL A 30 -18.59 -27.06 28.93
N ILE A 31 -17.37 -27.54 29.14
CA ILE A 31 -17.10 -28.98 29.30
C ILE A 31 -17.74 -29.54 30.59
N GLN A 32 -17.73 -28.75 31.67
CA GLN A 32 -18.29 -29.12 32.97
C GLN A 32 -19.79 -28.79 33.09
N GLY A 33 -20.36 -28.02 32.15
CA GLY A 33 -21.77 -27.62 32.17
C GLY A 33 -22.12 -26.57 33.23
N VAL A 34 -21.15 -25.76 33.66
CA VAL A 34 -21.29 -24.78 34.76
C VAL A 34 -21.41 -23.32 34.29
N PHE A 35 -21.67 -23.09 33.00
CA PHE A 35 -21.89 -21.75 32.46
C PHE A 35 -23.33 -21.27 32.73
N THR A 36 -23.53 -19.95 32.78
CA THR A 36 -24.82 -19.35 33.22
C THR A 36 -25.68 -18.89 32.04
N GLU A 37 -25.08 -18.83 30.86
CA GLU A 37 -25.70 -18.33 29.64
C GLU A 37 -26.66 -19.36 29.01
N PRO A 38 -27.65 -18.92 28.20
CA PRO A 38 -28.68 -19.82 27.65
C PRO A 38 -28.13 -20.91 26.73
N THR A 39 -26.99 -20.65 26.09
CA THR A 39 -26.32 -21.59 25.18
C THR A 39 -24.81 -21.45 25.31
N LYS A 40 -24.08 -22.52 25.00
CA LYS A 40 -22.60 -22.48 24.95
C LYS A 40 -22.07 -21.43 23.97
N THR A 41 -22.76 -21.18 22.86
CA THR A 41 -22.38 -20.14 21.90
C THR A 41 -22.58 -18.74 22.48
N ALA A 42 -23.63 -18.51 23.28
CA ALA A 42 -23.82 -17.24 24.01
C ALA A 42 -22.70 -17.02 25.05
N TYR A 43 -22.30 -18.06 25.78
CA TYR A 43 -21.13 -18.03 26.66
C TYR A 43 -19.85 -17.64 25.88
N TYR A 44 -19.57 -18.29 24.75
CA TYR A 44 -18.38 -17.98 23.96
C TYR A 44 -18.40 -16.59 23.33
N LYS A 45 -19.56 -16.07 22.93
CA LYS A 45 -19.69 -14.68 22.47
C LYS A 45 -19.35 -13.68 23.57
N LYS A 46 -19.85 -13.90 24.79
CA LYS A 46 -19.55 -13.08 25.96
C LYS A 46 -18.06 -13.12 26.33
N VAL A 47 -17.43 -14.30 26.27
CA VAL A 47 -15.98 -14.42 26.51
C VAL A 47 -15.18 -13.68 25.43
N ALA A 48 -15.63 -13.70 24.17
CA ALA A 48 -14.97 -13.02 23.05
C ALA A 48 -15.01 -11.48 23.13
N GLU A 49 -15.87 -10.89 23.96
CA GLU A 49 -15.95 -9.43 24.18
C GLU A 49 -14.74 -8.87 24.92
N LYS A 50 -14.02 -9.72 25.66
CA LYS A 50 -12.82 -9.31 26.42
C LYS A 50 -11.56 -9.87 25.77
N PRO A 51 -10.48 -9.09 25.69
CA PRO A 51 -9.23 -9.60 25.17
C PRO A 51 -8.63 -10.63 26.12
N LEU A 52 -8.13 -11.73 25.55
CA LEU A 52 -7.50 -12.81 26.31
C LEU A 52 -6.01 -12.53 26.49
N LYS A 53 -5.54 -12.59 27.74
CA LYS A 53 -4.12 -12.42 28.06
C LYS A 53 -3.36 -13.70 27.80
N MET A 54 -2.46 -13.65 26.83
CA MET A 54 -1.56 -14.74 26.46
C MET A 54 -0.41 -14.86 27.48
N PRO A 55 0.25 -16.03 27.59
CA PRO A 55 1.39 -16.21 28.50
C PRO A 55 2.60 -15.33 28.17
N ASP A 56 2.71 -14.87 26.93
CA ASP A 56 3.71 -13.91 26.46
C ASP A 56 3.42 -12.45 26.88
N GLY A 57 2.34 -12.21 27.64
CA GLY A 57 1.88 -10.90 28.11
C GLY A 57 1.02 -10.13 27.11
N ARG A 58 0.84 -10.63 25.88
CA ARG A 58 0.00 -9.96 24.87
C ARG A 58 -1.48 -10.16 25.17
N SER A 59 -2.29 -9.19 24.79
CA SER A 59 -3.75 -9.26 24.89
C SER A 59 -4.34 -9.36 23.49
N VAL A 60 -5.08 -10.43 23.20
CA VAL A 60 -5.60 -10.72 21.85
C VAL A 60 -7.12 -10.89 21.90
N PHE A 61 -7.83 -10.22 20.99
CA PHE A 61 -9.25 -10.49 20.75
C PHE A 61 -9.41 -11.74 19.89
N LEU A 62 -10.15 -12.72 20.38
CA LEU A 62 -10.41 -13.97 19.66
C LEU A 62 -11.89 -14.07 19.32
N ASN A 63 -12.19 -14.54 18.11
CA ASN A 63 -13.58 -14.77 17.69
C ASN A 63 -14.16 -15.99 18.42
N TYR A 64 -15.44 -15.95 18.82
CA TYR A 64 -16.13 -17.03 19.53
C TYR A 64 -16.02 -18.41 18.85
N ASN A 65 -15.97 -18.47 17.51
CA ASN A 65 -15.75 -19.70 16.74
C ASN A 65 -14.41 -20.40 17.10
N THR A 66 -13.45 -19.65 17.62
CA THR A 66 -12.15 -20.17 18.07
C THR A 66 -12.33 -21.06 19.30
N PHE A 67 -13.19 -20.64 20.22
CA PHE A 67 -13.47 -21.39 21.44
C PHE A 67 -14.26 -22.68 21.14
N GLU A 68 -15.21 -22.62 20.20
CA GLU A 68 -15.92 -23.83 19.72
C GLU A 68 -14.96 -24.83 19.07
N LYS A 69 -13.96 -24.35 18.31
CA LYS A 69 -12.90 -25.21 17.73
C LYS A 69 -11.98 -25.83 18.80
N TRP A 70 -11.70 -25.11 19.89
CA TRP A 70 -10.96 -25.64 21.03
C TRP A 70 -11.78 -26.71 21.77
N GLU A 71 -13.07 -26.46 22.03
CA GLU A 71 -14.01 -27.44 22.62
C GLU A 71 -14.01 -28.74 21.80
N ALA A 72 -14.20 -28.64 20.49
CA ALA A 72 -14.23 -29.80 19.59
C ALA A 72 -12.87 -30.53 19.53
N SER A 73 -11.76 -29.80 19.62
CA SER A 73 -10.43 -30.40 19.62
C SER A 73 -10.10 -31.09 20.93
N TYR A 74 -10.53 -30.53 22.06
CA TYR A 74 -10.42 -31.14 23.38
C TYR A 74 -11.27 -32.41 23.47
N LYS A 75 -12.53 -32.37 23.04
CA LYS A 75 -13.42 -33.56 23.04
C LYS A 75 -12.86 -34.73 22.24
N ARG A 76 -12.07 -34.45 21.20
CA ARG A 76 -11.49 -35.47 20.30
C ARG A 76 -10.11 -35.97 20.74
N LYS A 77 -9.29 -35.12 21.36
CA LYS A 77 -7.85 -35.39 21.61
C LYS A 77 -7.37 -35.03 23.01
N GLY A 78 -8.27 -34.68 23.93
CA GLY A 78 -7.92 -34.22 25.27
C GLY A 78 -7.04 -32.96 25.26
N MET A 79 -6.16 -32.84 26.25
CA MET A 79 -5.27 -31.69 26.40
C MET A 79 -4.30 -31.55 25.20
N ASP A 80 -3.85 -32.66 24.61
CA ASP A 80 -2.98 -32.65 23.43
C ASP A 80 -3.62 -31.97 22.22
N GLY A 81 -4.96 -31.98 22.14
CA GLY A 81 -5.74 -31.27 21.13
C GLY A 81 -5.66 -29.74 21.25
N LEU A 82 -5.28 -29.23 22.42
CA LEU A 82 -5.17 -27.81 22.73
C LEU A 82 -3.74 -27.28 22.62
N ILE A 83 -2.73 -28.14 22.53
CA ILE A 83 -1.34 -27.73 22.34
C ILE A 83 -1.19 -27.03 20.98
N PRO A 84 -0.67 -25.78 20.92
CA PRO A 84 -0.38 -25.10 19.66
C PRO A 84 0.60 -25.93 18.83
N LYS A 85 0.18 -26.30 17.61
CA LYS A 85 1.09 -26.91 16.64
C LYS A 85 1.74 -25.83 15.80
N ALA A 86 3.04 -26.00 15.54
CA ALA A 86 3.71 -25.23 14.51
C ALA A 86 2.95 -25.45 13.18
N ARG A 87 2.69 -24.36 12.46
CA ARG A 87 2.09 -24.42 11.13
C ARG A 87 3.01 -25.23 10.22
N CYS A 88 2.49 -26.31 9.62
CA CYS A 88 3.26 -27.20 8.74
C CYS A 88 3.68 -26.51 7.43
N ASP A 89 3.06 -25.38 7.10
CA ASP A 89 3.22 -24.58 5.90
C ASP A 89 4.05 -23.30 6.13
N ILE A 90 4.81 -23.23 7.23
CA ILE A 90 5.76 -22.13 7.41
C ILE A 90 6.78 -22.14 6.26
N GLY A 91 6.73 -21.10 5.42
CA GLY A 91 7.62 -20.94 4.27
C GLY A 91 7.16 -21.63 2.98
N MET A 92 6.07 -22.40 2.98
CA MET A 92 5.54 -23.05 1.78
C MET A 92 4.18 -22.47 1.39
N SER A 93 4.10 -21.86 0.20
CA SER A 93 2.81 -21.43 -0.36
C SER A 93 2.02 -22.66 -0.82
N ARG A 94 0.84 -22.89 -0.25
CA ARG A 94 -0.06 -23.98 -0.69
C ARG A 94 -0.65 -23.78 -2.09
N VAL A 95 -0.45 -22.60 -2.68
CA VAL A 95 -1.05 -22.17 -3.94
C VAL A 95 -0.03 -22.14 -5.08
N LEU A 96 1.26 -22.03 -4.78
CA LEU A 96 2.30 -21.89 -5.79
C LEU A 96 3.05 -23.23 -5.94
N PRO A 97 3.09 -23.82 -7.14
CA PRO A 97 3.95 -24.96 -7.44
C PRO A 97 5.41 -24.64 -7.14
N ASN A 98 6.23 -25.66 -6.86
CA ASN A 98 7.66 -25.48 -6.57
C ASN A 98 8.38 -24.77 -7.72
N GLU A 99 8.00 -25.05 -8.98
CA GLU A 99 8.57 -24.37 -10.15
C GLU A 99 8.29 -22.85 -10.16
N ALA A 100 7.11 -22.43 -9.69
CA ALA A 100 6.75 -21.02 -9.60
C ALA A 100 7.53 -20.32 -8.48
N ILE A 101 7.83 -21.03 -7.39
CA ILE A 101 8.63 -20.54 -6.27
C ILE A 101 10.08 -20.31 -6.73
N ASP A 102 10.66 -21.27 -7.46
CA ASP A 102 12.02 -21.17 -7.99
C ASP A 102 12.16 -19.98 -8.96
N GLU A 103 11.16 -19.76 -9.82
CA GLU A 103 11.15 -18.61 -10.73
C GLU A 103 11.03 -17.29 -9.97
N ILE A 104 10.25 -17.23 -8.88
CA ILE A 104 10.19 -16.04 -8.02
C ILE A 104 11.56 -15.76 -7.40
N TYR A 105 12.26 -16.77 -6.91
CA TYR A 105 13.61 -16.62 -6.36
C TYR A 105 14.61 -16.15 -7.40
N ARG A 106 14.56 -16.71 -8.62
CA ARG A 106 15.39 -16.25 -9.75
C ARG A 106 15.15 -14.77 -10.04
N LEU A 107 13.90 -14.32 -10.07
CA LEU A 107 13.55 -12.92 -10.35
C LEU A 107 14.01 -11.95 -9.25
N ILE A 108 13.95 -12.36 -7.99
CA ILE A 108 14.46 -11.56 -6.87
C ILE A 108 15.99 -11.41 -6.95
N GLN A 109 16.71 -12.47 -7.34
CA GLN A 109 18.16 -12.42 -7.51
C GLN A 109 18.58 -11.56 -8.71
N GLN A 110 17.89 -11.67 -9.85
CA GLN A 110 18.19 -10.90 -11.05
C GLN A 110 17.81 -9.42 -10.92
N PHE A 111 16.80 -9.09 -10.11
CA PHE A 111 16.31 -7.72 -9.95
C PHE A 111 16.07 -7.34 -8.48
N PRO A 112 17.13 -7.01 -7.72
CA PRO A 112 17.04 -6.82 -6.27
C PRO A 112 16.16 -5.66 -5.80
N ARG A 113 15.79 -4.74 -6.71
CA ARG A 113 14.97 -3.55 -6.39
C ARG A 113 13.50 -3.67 -6.81
N ILE A 114 13.06 -4.80 -7.37
CA ILE A 114 11.66 -4.99 -7.77
C ILE A 114 10.84 -5.48 -6.57
N ASN A 115 9.64 -4.88 -6.35
CA ASN A 115 8.76 -5.29 -5.26
C ASN A 115 7.95 -6.56 -5.60
N ALA A 116 7.46 -7.26 -4.56
CA ALA A 116 6.68 -8.50 -4.72
C ALA A 116 5.40 -8.35 -5.55
N THR A 117 4.77 -7.16 -5.54
CA THR A 117 3.58 -6.84 -6.36
C THR A 117 3.91 -6.78 -7.84
N LEU A 118 5.07 -6.22 -8.22
CA LEU A 118 5.55 -6.22 -9.60
C LEU A 118 5.94 -7.63 -10.06
N ILE A 119 6.51 -8.46 -9.18
CA ILE A 119 6.79 -9.88 -9.49
C ILE A 119 5.49 -10.64 -9.76
N TYR A 120 4.47 -10.46 -8.91
CA TYR A 120 3.14 -11.05 -9.11
C TYR A 120 2.44 -10.55 -10.38
N THR A 121 2.53 -9.25 -10.67
CA THR A 121 1.92 -8.63 -11.85
C THR A 121 2.59 -9.09 -13.14
N LYS A 122 3.92 -9.24 -13.11
CA LYS A 122 4.76 -9.78 -14.19
C LYS A 122 4.39 -11.23 -14.54
N GLN A 123 4.09 -12.04 -13.53
CA GLN A 123 3.74 -13.45 -13.72
C GLN A 123 2.29 -13.65 -14.17
N LYS A 124 1.36 -12.78 -13.72
CA LYS A 124 -0.09 -12.97 -13.92
C LYS A 124 -0.68 -12.30 -15.18
N ASN A 125 -0.12 -11.21 -15.72
CA ASN A 125 -0.86 -10.34 -16.66
C ASN A 125 -0.09 -9.79 -17.90
N THR A 126 0.42 -10.65 -18.79
CA THR A 126 0.76 -10.28 -20.21
C THR A 126 2.14 -9.61 -20.48
N TRP A 127 2.55 -9.68 -21.76
CA TRP A 127 3.77 -9.26 -22.50
C TRP A 127 5.13 -9.68 -21.95
N LEU A 128 5.31 -9.70 -20.63
CA LEU A 128 6.55 -10.11 -19.98
C LEU A 128 6.68 -11.64 -19.83
N ASN A 129 5.59 -12.38 -20.01
CA ASN A 129 5.66 -13.86 -20.05
C ASN A 129 6.31 -14.29 -21.37
N GLY A 130 7.55 -14.78 -21.29
CA GLY A 130 8.40 -15.13 -22.43
C GLY A 130 9.35 -14.01 -22.88
N PHE A 131 9.32 -12.85 -22.23
CA PHE A 131 10.23 -11.74 -22.52
C PHE A 131 11.56 -11.95 -21.82
N ASP A 132 12.60 -12.28 -22.59
CA ASP A 132 13.95 -12.41 -22.08
C ASP A 132 14.54 -11.03 -21.76
N LEU A 133 14.50 -10.65 -20.48
CA LEU A 133 15.04 -9.40 -19.98
C LEU A 133 16.57 -9.30 -20.17
N SER A 134 17.27 -10.40 -20.44
CA SER A 134 18.70 -10.35 -20.76
C SER A 134 18.98 -9.71 -22.13
N GLN A 135 17.96 -9.61 -23.00
CA GLN A 135 18.05 -8.95 -24.30
C GLN A 135 17.84 -7.42 -24.23
N VAL A 136 17.48 -6.89 -23.06
CA VAL A 136 17.21 -5.47 -22.87
C VAL A 136 18.44 -4.78 -22.29
N ASN A 137 19.16 -4.05 -23.15
CA ASN A 137 20.39 -3.36 -22.77
C ASN A 137 20.16 -1.90 -22.35
N SER A 138 18.98 -1.35 -22.61
CA SER A 138 18.65 0.04 -22.33
C SER A 138 17.15 0.26 -22.10
N LEU A 139 16.79 1.41 -21.51
CA LEU A 139 15.39 1.84 -21.40
C LEU A 139 14.77 2.07 -22.79
N GLU A 140 15.56 2.49 -23.76
CA GLU A 140 15.12 2.69 -25.14
C GLU A 140 14.75 1.37 -25.82
N ASP A 141 15.55 0.32 -25.62
CA ASP A 141 15.22 -1.03 -26.10
C ASP A 141 13.92 -1.55 -25.51
N LEU A 142 13.73 -1.34 -24.21
CA LEU A 142 12.49 -1.73 -23.54
C LEU A 142 11.27 -1.01 -24.14
N ASN A 143 11.39 0.31 -24.36
CA ASN A 143 10.33 1.12 -24.95
C ASN A 143 10.01 0.69 -26.38
N ARG A 144 11.03 0.38 -27.19
CA ARG A 144 10.86 -0.15 -28.55
C ARG A 144 10.12 -1.48 -28.55
N LEU A 145 10.56 -2.43 -27.72
CA LEU A 145 9.92 -3.74 -27.62
C LEU A 145 8.47 -3.64 -27.13
N LEU A 146 8.20 -2.73 -26.20
CA LEU A 146 6.84 -2.45 -25.75
C LEU A 146 5.99 -1.89 -26.88
N ALA A 147 6.51 -0.92 -27.64
CA ALA A 147 5.81 -0.34 -28.78
C ALA A 147 5.47 -1.38 -29.84
N ASP A 148 6.39 -2.31 -30.12
CA ASP A 148 6.19 -3.38 -31.08
C ASP A 148 5.14 -4.39 -30.60
N TYR A 149 5.17 -4.77 -29.31
CA TYR A 149 4.14 -5.61 -28.70
C TYR A 149 2.75 -4.95 -28.77
N VAL A 150 2.64 -3.67 -28.41
CA VAL A 150 1.38 -2.92 -28.47
C VAL A 150 0.86 -2.86 -29.90
N ARG A 151 1.74 -2.59 -30.88
CA ARG A 151 1.39 -2.62 -32.30
C ARG A 151 0.88 -3.98 -32.73
N MET A 152 1.59 -5.05 -32.41
CA MET A 152 1.15 -6.41 -32.71
C MET A 152 -0.24 -6.68 -32.11
N ARG A 153 -0.42 -6.41 -30.81
CA ARG A 153 -1.68 -6.69 -30.13
C ARG A 153 -2.87 -5.91 -30.68
N ASN A 154 -2.66 -4.64 -31.04
CA ASN A 154 -3.72 -3.80 -31.59
C ASN A 154 -4.13 -4.20 -33.01
N ASN A 155 -3.22 -4.84 -33.77
CA ASN A 155 -3.48 -5.30 -35.14
C ASN A 155 -3.84 -6.80 -35.26
N SER A 156 -3.78 -7.56 -34.16
CA SER A 156 -4.20 -8.96 -34.15
C SER A 156 -5.70 -9.10 -33.88
N VAL A 157 -6.37 -9.97 -34.63
CA VAL A 157 -7.80 -10.27 -34.44
C VAL A 157 -8.03 -10.85 -33.06
N ASN A 158 -8.96 -10.27 -32.31
CA ASN A 158 -9.35 -10.78 -31.01
C ASN A 158 -10.41 -11.88 -31.18
N ARG A 159 -10.14 -13.07 -30.66
CA ARG A 159 -11.00 -14.26 -30.77
C ARG A 159 -12.45 -14.02 -30.30
N ASN A 160 -12.66 -13.15 -29.31
CA ASN A 160 -13.99 -12.91 -28.74
C ASN A 160 -14.79 -11.88 -29.53
N THR A 161 -14.13 -10.93 -30.19
CA THR A 161 -14.81 -9.85 -30.93
C THR A 161 -14.80 -10.08 -32.44
N GLY A 162 -13.97 -10.99 -32.95
CA GLY A 162 -13.86 -11.30 -34.38
C GLY A 162 -13.19 -10.19 -35.22
N GLU A 163 -12.65 -9.16 -34.57
CA GLU A 163 -12.05 -7.98 -35.19
C GLU A 163 -10.79 -7.54 -34.43
N THR A 164 -9.96 -6.70 -35.03
CA THR A 164 -8.80 -6.14 -34.35
C THR A 164 -9.19 -4.98 -33.42
N PRO A 165 -8.50 -4.78 -32.28
CA PRO A 165 -8.71 -3.60 -31.44
C PRO A 165 -8.57 -2.28 -32.21
N MET A 166 -7.63 -2.22 -33.17
CA MET A 166 -7.40 -1.04 -34.00
C MET A 166 -8.61 -0.71 -34.89
N GLU A 167 -9.16 -1.68 -35.61
CA GLU A 167 -10.35 -1.46 -36.46
C GLU A 167 -11.56 -1.02 -35.64
N ARG A 168 -11.77 -1.65 -34.48
CA ARG A 168 -12.85 -1.26 -33.57
C ARG A 168 -12.69 0.17 -33.06
N TYR A 169 -11.46 0.55 -32.70
CA TYR A 169 -11.13 1.90 -32.27
C TYR A 169 -11.40 2.92 -33.40
N SER A 170 -10.94 2.65 -34.63
CA SER A 170 -11.14 3.52 -35.78
C SER A 170 -12.62 3.76 -36.11
N ARG A 171 -13.50 2.76 -35.98
CA ARG A 171 -14.96 2.91 -36.19
C ARG A 171 -15.66 3.81 -35.18
N HIS A 172 -15.02 4.11 -34.06
CA HIS A 172 -15.59 4.89 -32.96
C HIS A 172 -14.71 6.09 -32.58
N ILE A 173 -13.82 6.52 -33.48
CA ILE A 173 -12.91 7.64 -33.25
C ILE A 173 -13.65 8.96 -33.03
N ASP A 174 -14.82 9.10 -33.67
CA ASP A 174 -15.76 10.21 -33.55
C ASP A 174 -16.30 10.40 -32.12
N ARG A 175 -16.29 9.35 -31.30
CA ARG A 175 -16.71 9.40 -29.89
C ARG A 175 -15.63 9.95 -28.96
N ILE A 176 -14.41 10.11 -29.45
CA ILE A 176 -13.26 10.52 -28.63
C ILE A 176 -13.25 12.04 -28.50
N ARG A 177 -13.16 12.51 -27.26
CA ARG A 177 -13.01 13.94 -26.96
C ARG A 177 -11.54 14.29 -26.92
N PHE A 178 -11.14 15.27 -27.74
CA PHE A 178 -9.78 15.79 -27.71
C PHE A 178 -9.58 16.73 -26.52
N PRO A 179 -8.35 16.77 -25.96
CA PRO A 179 -8.00 17.75 -24.94
C PRO A 179 -8.14 19.17 -25.48
N GLN A 180 -8.54 20.11 -24.62
CA GLN A 180 -8.75 21.51 -25.00
C GLN A 180 -7.48 22.16 -25.57
N SER A 181 -6.33 21.84 -24.99
CA SER A 181 -5.02 22.28 -25.47
C SER A 181 -3.93 21.40 -24.88
N ARG A 182 -2.72 21.47 -25.47
CA ARG A 182 -1.55 20.78 -24.92
C ARG A 182 -1.23 21.25 -23.50
N ALA A 183 -1.26 22.57 -23.27
CA ALA A 183 -1.00 23.16 -21.96
C ALA A 183 -2.01 22.68 -20.89
N TRP A 184 -3.30 22.59 -21.25
CA TRP A 184 -4.32 22.06 -20.35
C TRP A 184 -4.06 20.59 -19.99
N LEU A 185 -3.70 19.77 -20.98
CA LEU A 185 -3.38 18.36 -20.77
C LEU A 185 -2.15 18.20 -19.86
N ASP A 186 -1.08 18.95 -20.12
CA ASP A 186 0.14 18.91 -19.30
C ASP A 186 -0.14 19.29 -17.84
N GLU A 187 -1.03 20.26 -17.59
CA GLU A 187 -1.49 20.60 -16.23
C GLU A 187 -2.24 19.46 -15.52
N CYS A 188 -2.98 18.62 -16.26
CA CYS A 188 -3.70 17.49 -15.67
C CYS A 188 -2.75 16.44 -15.07
N PHE A 189 -1.51 16.35 -15.55
CA PHE A 189 -0.50 15.41 -15.09
C PHE A 189 0.46 15.97 -14.04
N MET A 190 0.33 17.25 -13.67
CA MET A 190 1.14 17.82 -12.61
C MET A 190 0.73 17.29 -11.23
N SER A 191 1.72 16.99 -10.40
CA SER A 191 1.52 16.69 -8.98
C SER A 191 0.93 17.90 -8.26
N ARG A 192 -0.05 17.65 -7.38
CA ARG A 192 -0.75 18.68 -6.62
C ARG A 192 -0.48 18.50 -5.15
N ILE A 193 -0.10 19.59 -4.48
CA ILE A 193 0.11 19.58 -3.03
C ILE A 193 -0.39 20.88 -2.42
N ILE A 194 -1.07 20.77 -1.28
CA ILE A 194 -1.50 21.92 -0.51
C ILE A 194 -0.48 22.18 0.60
N ARG A 195 0.00 23.42 0.69
CA ARG A 195 0.93 23.86 1.75
C ARG A 195 0.48 25.20 2.31
N LYS A 196 0.72 25.38 3.61
CA LYS A 196 0.61 26.68 4.26
C LYS A 196 1.92 27.44 4.06
N VAL A 197 1.84 28.68 3.60
CA VAL A 197 3.01 29.53 3.45
C VAL A 197 3.47 30.05 4.81
N ASN A 198 4.75 29.94 5.07
CA ASN A 198 5.38 30.40 6.30
C ASN A 198 5.42 31.93 6.39
N ASN A 199 5.72 32.45 7.59
CA ASN A 199 5.87 33.90 7.82
C ASN A 199 7.03 34.52 7.02
N ASP A 200 7.99 33.70 6.60
CA ASP A 200 9.13 34.11 5.81
C ASP A 200 8.90 33.99 4.30
N ALA A 201 7.65 33.80 3.86
CA ALA A 201 7.25 33.61 2.46
C ALA A 201 7.85 32.35 1.80
N THR A 202 7.96 31.27 2.57
CA THR A 202 8.47 29.99 2.08
C THR A 202 7.46 28.85 2.21
N VAL A 203 7.67 27.79 1.42
CA VAL A 203 6.96 26.51 1.52
C VAL A 203 7.96 25.35 1.45
N SER A 204 7.66 24.24 2.13
CA SER A 204 8.47 23.02 2.09
C SER A 204 7.81 21.94 1.25
N ILE A 205 8.54 21.41 0.28
CA ILE A 205 8.18 20.29 -0.59
C ILE A 205 9.35 19.30 -0.55
N ASP A 206 9.09 18.06 -0.13
CA ASP A 206 10.10 17.00 -0.01
C ASP A 206 11.38 17.43 0.73
N SER A 207 11.22 18.11 1.86
CA SER A 207 12.31 18.66 2.70
C SER A 207 13.15 19.76 2.04
N VAL A 208 12.74 20.28 0.88
CA VAL A 208 13.37 21.41 0.20
C VAL A 208 12.46 22.64 0.34
N MET A 209 13.08 23.78 0.67
CA MET A 209 12.38 25.06 0.85
C MET A 209 12.33 25.83 -0.47
N TYR A 210 11.18 26.43 -0.75
CA TYR A 210 10.93 27.27 -1.91
C TYR A 210 10.38 28.62 -1.49
N ASP A 211 10.91 29.68 -2.09
CA ASP A 211 10.40 31.03 -1.98
C ASP A 211 9.12 31.16 -2.81
N VAL A 212 8.12 31.80 -2.22
CA VAL A 212 6.83 32.08 -2.86
C VAL A 212 6.50 33.58 -2.71
N PRO A 213 5.57 34.12 -3.51
CA PRO A 213 5.16 35.51 -3.35
C PRO A 213 4.62 35.81 -1.95
N MET A 214 5.06 36.91 -1.35
CA MET A 214 4.72 37.30 0.03
C MET A 214 3.23 37.49 0.28
N GLN A 215 2.45 37.80 -0.76
CA GLN A 215 1.00 37.94 -0.69
C GLN A 215 0.27 36.66 -0.19
N PHE A 216 0.94 35.51 -0.25
CA PHE A 216 0.41 34.23 0.22
C PHE A 216 0.83 33.87 1.65
N ILE A 217 1.62 34.71 2.34
CA ILE A 217 2.06 34.44 3.73
C ILE A 217 0.86 34.06 4.61
N ARG A 218 1.00 32.97 5.37
CA ARG A 218 -0.03 32.35 6.24
C ARG A 218 -1.23 31.73 5.51
N SER A 219 -1.34 31.86 4.19
CA SER A 219 -2.40 31.26 3.39
C SER A 219 -2.07 29.81 3.02
N LYS A 220 -3.10 29.00 2.82
CA LYS A 220 -2.98 27.69 2.17
C LYS A 220 -3.02 27.88 0.66
N VAL A 221 -2.06 27.30 -0.06
CA VAL A 221 -1.96 27.41 -1.51
C VAL A 221 -1.84 26.02 -2.15
N GLU A 222 -2.46 25.83 -3.31
CA GLU A 222 -2.25 24.68 -4.17
C GLU A 222 -0.99 24.91 -5.01
N ILE A 223 -0.02 24.02 -4.86
CA ILE A 223 1.23 24.04 -5.62
C ILE A 223 1.16 22.91 -6.63
N ARG A 224 1.48 23.24 -7.89
CA ARG A 224 1.60 22.30 -9.01
C ARG A 224 3.05 22.19 -9.43
N TYR A 225 3.52 20.95 -9.60
CA TYR A 225 4.90 20.67 -9.97
C TYR A 225 5.02 19.31 -10.64
N LEU A 226 6.13 19.08 -11.33
CA LEU A 226 6.57 17.75 -11.73
C LEU A 226 7.81 17.40 -10.88
N PRO A 227 7.91 16.20 -10.30
CA PRO A 227 9.06 15.82 -9.48
C PRO A 227 10.41 16.00 -10.19
N ASP A 228 10.44 15.75 -11.50
CA ASP A 228 11.64 15.87 -12.33
C ASP A 228 11.87 17.31 -12.85
N ASP A 229 10.93 18.24 -12.62
CA ASP A 229 10.97 19.61 -13.16
C ASP A 229 10.49 20.66 -12.15
N MET A 230 11.13 20.70 -10.98
CA MET A 230 10.81 21.66 -9.92
C MET A 230 11.05 23.13 -10.27
N LYS A 231 11.86 23.43 -11.30
CA LYS A 231 12.11 24.82 -11.76
C LYS A 231 10.86 25.50 -12.34
N ASN A 232 9.91 24.70 -12.85
CA ASN A 232 8.67 25.17 -13.43
C ASN A 232 7.49 25.01 -12.46
N ALA A 233 7.74 24.73 -11.18
CA ALA A 233 6.70 24.64 -10.17
C ALA A 233 6.04 26.01 -9.93
N TYR A 234 4.74 26.02 -9.66
CA TYR A 234 3.99 27.24 -9.42
C TYR A 234 2.82 27.03 -8.44
N ILE A 235 2.40 28.12 -7.81
CA ILE A 235 1.13 28.22 -7.10
C ILE A 235 0.04 28.56 -8.11
N LEU A 236 -1.07 27.82 -8.09
CA LEU A 236 -2.28 28.17 -8.85
C LEU A 236 -3.26 28.89 -7.93
N HIS A 237 -3.55 30.16 -8.22
CA HIS A 237 -4.52 30.95 -7.46
C HIS A 237 -5.35 31.85 -8.37
N GLN A 238 -6.68 31.77 -8.28
CA GLN A 238 -7.62 32.54 -9.12
C GLN A 238 -7.32 32.44 -10.63
N GLY A 239 -6.91 31.26 -11.11
CA GLY A 239 -6.53 31.02 -12.51
C GLY A 239 -5.18 31.64 -12.92
N LYS A 240 -4.46 32.30 -12.01
CA LYS A 240 -3.12 32.83 -12.23
C LYS A 240 -2.06 31.89 -11.67
N ARG A 241 -0.93 31.81 -12.39
CA ARG A 241 0.23 31.02 -12.00
C ARG A 241 1.28 31.91 -11.38
N TYR A 242 1.79 31.51 -10.22
CA TYR A 242 2.85 32.22 -9.52
C TYR A 242 4.06 31.29 -9.34
N PRO A 243 5.18 31.53 -10.03
CA PRO A 243 6.33 30.63 -9.97
C PRO A 243 6.91 30.57 -8.56
N ILE A 244 7.40 29.39 -8.18
CA ILE A 244 8.17 29.21 -6.95
C ILE A 244 9.62 28.90 -7.32
N ARG A 245 10.56 29.34 -6.49
CA ARG A 245 11.99 29.10 -6.72
C ARG A 245 12.63 28.54 -5.46
N ARG A 246 13.65 27.71 -5.61
CA ARG A 246 14.36 27.15 -4.44
C ARG A 246 14.90 28.29 -3.57
N THR A 247 14.63 28.23 -2.26
CA THR A 247 15.01 29.28 -1.33
C THR A 247 16.52 29.44 -1.24
N ASN A 248 17.01 30.66 -1.44
CA ASN A 248 18.34 31.06 -1.02
C ASN A 248 18.26 31.66 0.38
N LYS A 249 18.78 30.94 1.38
CA LYS A 249 18.68 31.32 2.80
C LYS A 249 19.26 32.71 3.09
N LEU A 250 20.35 33.09 2.40
CA LEU A 250 21.00 34.38 2.59
C LEU A 250 20.14 35.52 2.05
N GLU A 251 19.58 35.36 0.84
CA GLU A 251 18.64 36.34 0.27
C GLU A 251 17.39 36.48 1.14
N ASN A 252 16.75 35.37 1.51
CA ASN A 252 15.53 35.38 2.31
C ASN A 252 15.72 36.07 3.68
N SER A 253 16.92 35.98 4.26
CA SER A 253 17.23 36.69 5.51
C SER A 253 17.30 38.22 5.33
N ARG A 254 17.68 38.69 4.14
CA ARG A 254 17.87 40.11 3.80
C ARG A 254 16.62 40.77 3.22
N THR A 255 15.69 39.99 2.68
CA THR A 255 14.48 40.51 2.06
C THR A 255 13.57 41.19 3.10
N LYS A 256 13.37 42.51 2.95
CA LYS A 256 12.37 43.25 3.74
C LYS A 256 10.97 42.83 3.29
N ARG A 257 10.15 42.43 4.25
CA ARG A 257 8.77 41.98 4.02
C ARG A 257 7.86 43.16 4.30
N GLU A 258 7.25 43.70 3.24
CA GLU A 258 6.23 44.72 3.42
C GLU A 258 5.03 44.12 4.16
N LYS A 259 4.45 44.87 5.10
CA LYS A 259 3.16 44.50 5.70
C LYS A 259 2.10 44.67 4.60
N LEU A 260 1.90 43.63 3.80
CA LEU A 260 0.72 43.57 2.94
C LEU A 260 -0.53 43.71 3.83
N PRO A 261 -1.54 44.50 3.42
CA PRO A 261 -2.83 44.48 4.11
C PRO A 261 -3.32 43.03 4.18
N SER A 262 -3.91 42.66 5.31
CA SER A 262 -4.42 41.30 5.53
C SER A 262 -5.52 41.01 4.51
N ILE A 263 -5.16 40.37 3.40
CA ILE A 263 -6.14 39.83 2.47
C ILE A 263 -6.74 38.62 3.17
N ASP A 264 -8.03 38.70 3.50
CA ASP A 264 -8.77 37.63 4.13
C ASP A 264 -9.09 36.53 3.10
N TYR A 265 -8.28 35.46 3.12
CA TYR A 265 -8.44 34.31 2.25
C TYR A 265 -9.41 33.25 2.83
N SER A 266 -10.09 33.52 3.95
CA SER A 266 -11.12 32.61 4.48
C SER A 266 -12.42 32.63 3.67
N LEU A 267 -12.59 33.62 2.78
CA LEU A 267 -13.81 33.83 1.98
C LEU A 267 -13.83 33.07 0.64
N ASN A 268 -12.70 32.53 0.17
CA ASN A 268 -12.66 31.76 -1.08
C ASN A 268 -12.58 30.25 -0.80
N GLY A 269 -13.75 29.68 -0.51
CA GLY A 269 -14.10 28.26 -0.76
C GLY A 269 -13.11 27.23 -0.22
N GLY A 270 -13.38 26.71 0.97
CA GLY A 270 -12.70 25.53 1.49
C GLY A 270 -12.67 24.43 0.45
N PHE A 271 -11.46 23.91 0.17
CA PHE A 271 -11.30 22.61 -0.47
C PHE A 271 -12.03 21.61 0.44
N LYS A 272 -13.22 21.17 0.01
CA LYS A 272 -13.90 20.05 0.64
C LYS A 272 -13.00 18.84 0.42
N ASP A 273 -12.57 18.25 1.53
CA ASP A 273 -11.96 16.92 1.53
C ASP A 273 -12.97 15.96 0.88
N VAL A 274 -12.59 15.40 -0.27
CA VAL A 274 -13.22 14.24 -0.91
C VAL A 274 -12.12 13.25 -1.21
#